data_AF-A0A1W9RPE4-F1
#
_entry.id   AF-A0A1W9RPE4-F1
#
_cell.length_a   1.000
_cell.length_b   1.000
_cell.length_c   1.000
_cell.angle_alpha   90.00
_cell.angle_beta   90.00
_cell.angle_gamma   90.00
#
_symmetry.space_group_name_H-M   'P 1'
#
loop_
_entity.id
_entity.type
_entity.pdbx_description
1 polymer ?
#
loop_
_entity_poly.entity_id
_entity_poly.type
_entity_poly.pdbx_seq_one_letter_code
_entity_poly.pdbx_strand_id
1 'polypeptide(L)'
;TDQEYLILKEEGWKYSPDIVILCFLANDFWDNILNFTLRGYGKPKFEIVNEKLVLKNVPVPIPENFKKKFALFSFLEAHFYTYSFLENLIYKNKLLNKKRQIPSWFNYEYIYYKNPPEIIKESIEVTGRILREINMSALKKNVKFIVVYLPSKEQFSISSKKEINYSLPHLYIQEICHKENIKFLSLYPLFKKTLGGKKIEEFYFKDGHFNKKGYLTAGKIIAEFLKKEVFNKRIF
;
A
#
# COMPACT_ATOMS: atom_id res chain seq x y z
N THR A 1 2.92 -2.12 -1.71
CA THR A 1 3.99 -1.87 -2.70
C THR A 1 4.87 -3.08 -2.98
N ASP A 2 5.47 -3.75 -2.00
CA ASP A 2 6.28 -4.96 -2.21
C ASP A 2 5.53 -6.09 -2.94
N GLN A 3 4.32 -6.42 -2.49
CA GLN A 3 3.48 -7.45 -3.11
C GLN A 3 2.97 -7.01 -4.47
N GLU A 4 2.69 -5.72 -4.65
CA GLU A 4 2.29 -5.15 -5.95
C GLU A 4 3.42 -5.29 -6.98
N TYR A 5 4.68 -5.10 -6.56
CA TYR A 5 5.84 -5.36 -7.42
C TYR A 5 5.93 -6.83 -7.84
N LEU A 6 5.71 -7.77 -6.91
CA LEU A 6 5.70 -9.20 -7.22
C LEU A 6 4.58 -9.55 -8.21
N ILE A 7 3.36 -9.05 -7.98
CA ILE A 7 2.22 -9.23 -8.89
C ILE A 7 2.53 -8.66 -10.28
N LEU A 8 3.14 -7.47 -10.36
CA LEU A 8 3.54 -6.89 -11.64
C LEU A 8 4.54 -7.79 -12.38
N LYS A 9 5.53 -8.37 -11.68
CA LYS A 9 6.52 -9.29 -12.26
C LYS A 9 5.90 -10.60 -12.74
N GLU A 10 5.01 -11.18 -11.95
CA GLU A 10 4.46 -12.51 -12.19
C GLU A 10 3.29 -12.50 -13.16
N GLU A 11 2.52 -11.42 -13.19
CA GLU A 11 1.24 -11.35 -13.90
C GLU A 11 1.08 -10.07 -14.71
N GLY A 12 1.36 -8.90 -14.12
CA GLY A 12 1.05 -7.60 -14.75
C GLY A 12 1.71 -7.40 -16.12
N TRP A 13 2.93 -7.88 -16.33
CA TRP A 13 3.60 -7.74 -17.63
C TRP A 13 3.00 -8.61 -18.75
N LYS A 14 2.22 -9.65 -18.44
CA LYS A 14 1.57 -10.51 -19.45
C LYS A 14 0.54 -9.75 -20.28
N TYR A 15 -0.02 -8.68 -19.73
CA TYR A 15 -1.02 -7.84 -20.41
C TYR A 15 -0.40 -6.79 -21.35
N SER A 16 0.94 -6.73 -21.45
CA SER A 16 1.65 -5.73 -22.28
C SER A 16 1.12 -4.30 -22.10
N PRO A 17 1.08 -3.78 -20.86
CA PRO A 17 0.42 -2.51 -20.57
C PRO A 17 1.19 -1.32 -21.19
N ASP A 18 0.47 -0.32 -21.70
CA ASP A 18 1.09 0.95 -22.11
C ASP A 18 1.52 1.83 -20.92
N ILE A 19 0.82 1.65 -19.78
CA ILE A 19 1.00 2.43 -18.57
C ILE A 19 0.84 1.50 -17.36
N VAL A 20 1.76 1.61 -16.39
CA VAL A 20 1.60 1.05 -15.04
C VAL A 20 1.36 2.19 -14.07
N ILE A 21 0.29 2.08 -13.29
CA ILE A 21 -0.06 3.03 -12.23
C ILE A 21 0.01 2.29 -10.89
N LEU A 22 0.87 2.75 -9.99
CA LEU A 22 0.94 2.26 -8.63
C LEU A 22 0.21 3.24 -7.69
N CYS A 23 -0.79 2.74 -6.98
CA CYS A 23 -1.50 3.51 -5.96
C CYS A 23 -0.84 3.28 -4.59
N PHE A 24 -0.11 4.26 -4.09
CA PHE A 24 0.66 4.17 -2.85
C PHE A 24 -0.11 4.74 -1.67
N LEU A 25 -0.12 4.03 -0.53
CA LEU A 25 -0.67 4.47 0.75
C LEU A 25 0.42 4.53 1.82
N ALA A 26 0.27 5.38 2.83
CA ALA A 26 1.30 5.54 3.87
C ALA A 26 1.61 4.24 4.67
N ASN A 27 0.64 3.32 4.80
CA ASN A 27 0.89 2.02 5.46
C ASN A 27 1.84 1.12 4.66
N ASP A 28 1.98 1.34 3.35
CA ASP A 28 2.86 0.53 2.52
C ASP A 28 4.32 0.58 2.96
N PHE A 29 4.78 1.71 3.55
CA PHE A 29 6.11 1.79 4.14
C PHE A 29 6.32 0.67 5.16
N TRP A 30 5.40 0.54 6.12
CA TRP A 30 5.43 -0.54 7.11
C TRP A 30 5.28 -1.91 6.45
N ASP A 31 4.30 -2.07 5.58
CA ASP A 31 4.05 -3.37 4.96
C ASP A 31 5.26 -3.89 4.20
N ASN A 32 6.07 -3.03 3.57
CA ASN A 32 7.25 -3.42 2.79
C ASN A 32 8.35 -4.11 3.61
N ILE A 33 8.45 -3.84 4.92
CA ILE A 33 9.47 -4.42 5.81
C ILE A 33 8.97 -5.60 6.65
N LEU A 34 7.66 -5.83 6.71
CA LEU A 34 7.07 -6.96 7.43
C LEU A 34 7.21 -8.26 6.64
N ASN A 35 7.45 -9.37 7.34
CA ASN A 35 7.38 -10.73 6.78
C ASN A 35 6.02 -11.41 7.02
N PHE A 36 5.03 -10.66 7.50
CA PHE A 36 3.66 -11.11 7.69
C PHE A 36 2.66 -10.02 7.29
N THR A 37 1.44 -10.43 6.99
CA THR A 37 0.29 -9.54 6.83
C THR A 37 -0.32 -9.23 8.19
N LEU A 38 -1.05 -8.13 8.36
CA LEU A 38 -1.79 -7.83 9.60
C LEU A 38 -2.81 -8.92 10.02
N ARG A 39 -3.10 -9.89 9.14
CA ARG A 39 -3.93 -11.07 9.42
C ARG A 39 -3.13 -12.26 9.96
N GLY A 40 -1.81 -12.14 10.09
CA GLY A 40 -0.90 -13.15 10.63
C GLY A 40 -0.39 -14.18 9.60
N TYR A 41 -0.69 -14.00 8.31
CA TYR A 41 -0.13 -14.84 7.25
C TYR A 41 1.29 -14.39 6.94
N GLY A 42 2.23 -15.34 6.80
CA GLY A 42 3.55 -15.03 6.27
C GLY A 42 3.45 -14.41 4.88
N LYS A 43 4.40 -13.56 4.53
CA LYS A 43 4.54 -13.02 3.17
C LYS A 43 6.03 -12.91 2.78
N PRO A 44 6.37 -12.96 1.50
CA PRO A 44 7.71 -12.58 1.05
C PRO A 44 8.02 -11.15 1.53
N LYS A 45 9.29 -10.86 1.82
CA LYS A 45 9.73 -9.50 2.14
C LYS A 45 10.99 -9.15 1.37
N PHE A 46 11.18 -7.87 1.07
CA PHE A 46 12.44 -7.40 0.51
C PHE A 46 13.36 -6.92 1.63
N GLU A 47 14.65 -7.20 1.47
CA GLU A 47 15.72 -6.68 2.31
C GLU A 47 16.82 -6.09 1.44
N ILE A 48 17.57 -5.15 1.99
CA ILE A 48 18.73 -4.55 1.34
C ILE A 48 19.95 -5.34 1.80
N VAL A 49 20.55 -6.10 0.89
CA VAL A 49 21.76 -6.89 1.16
C VAL A 49 22.82 -6.47 0.16
N ASN A 50 23.96 -5.96 0.66
CA ASN A 50 25.05 -5.45 -0.17
C ASN A 50 24.55 -4.47 -1.25
N GLU A 51 23.76 -3.48 -0.82
CA GLU A 51 23.14 -2.45 -1.67
C GLU A 51 22.20 -2.98 -2.76
N LYS A 52 21.77 -4.24 -2.69
CA LYS A 52 20.82 -4.85 -3.63
C LYS A 52 19.53 -5.20 -2.92
N LEU A 53 18.42 -5.04 -3.64
CA LEU A 53 17.12 -5.46 -3.18
C LEU A 53 16.99 -6.98 -3.38
N VAL A 54 16.90 -7.72 -2.28
CA VAL A 54 16.82 -9.19 -2.28
C VAL A 54 15.49 -9.64 -1.71
N LEU A 55 14.79 -10.52 -2.44
CA LEU A 55 13.58 -11.16 -1.94
C LEU A 55 13.95 -12.25 -0.93
N LYS A 56 13.34 -12.19 0.25
CA LYS A 56 13.53 -13.08 1.39
C LYS A 56 12.19 -13.64 1.85
N ASN A 57 12.26 -14.60 2.78
CA ASN A 57 11.09 -15.30 3.32
C ASN A 57 10.33 -16.10 2.25
N VAL A 58 11.10 -16.72 1.34
CA VAL A 58 10.62 -17.63 0.31
C VAL A 58 11.36 -18.97 0.48
N PRO A 59 10.66 -20.12 0.61
CA PRO A 59 9.20 -20.26 0.64
C PRO A 59 8.59 -19.58 1.88
N VAL A 60 7.36 -19.09 1.74
CA VAL A 60 6.66 -18.41 2.84
C VAL A 60 6.37 -19.43 3.96
N PRO A 61 6.81 -19.16 5.21
CA PRO A 61 6.54 -20.06 6.32
C PRO A 61 5.04 -20.22 6.55
N ILE A 62 4.55 -21.46 6.56
CA ILE A 62 3.17 -21.78 6.92
C ILE A 62 3.03 -21.58 8.44
N PRO A 63 2.11 -20.73 8.92
CA PRO A 63 1.89 -20.55 10.36
C PRO A 63 1.58 -21.91 11.02
N GLU A 64 2.16 -22.15 12.19
CA GLU A 64 2.09 -23.45 12.88
C GLU A 64 0.65 -23.92 13.15
N ASN A 65 -0.27 -22.96 13.34
CA ASN A 65 -1.70 -23.19 13.52
C ASN A 65 -2.42 -23.68 12.23
N PHE A 66 -1.86 -23.42 11.05
CA PHE A 66 -2.39 -23.90 9.77
C PHE A 66 -1.93 -25.34 9.47
N LYS A 67 -0.76 -25.76 9.95
CA LYS A 67 -0.24 -27.13 9.71
C LYS A 67 -1.12 -28.25 10.27
N LYS A 68 -2.03 -27.97 11.22
CA LYS A 68 -2.85 -28.98 11.91
C LYS A 68 -4.24 -29.26 11.28
N LYS A 69 -4.64 -28.61 10.18
CA LYS A 69 -6.03 -28.66 9.68
C LYS A 69 -6.22 -29.04 8.19
N PHE A 70 -5.17 -29.42 7.47
CA PHE A 70 -5.08 -29.10 6.04
C PHE A 70 -5.87 -29.96 5.02
N ALA A 71 -6.39 -31.13 5.36
CA ALA A 71 -7.05 -31.97 4.34
C ALA A 71 -8.58 -31.83 4.35
N LEU A 72 -9.22 -32.18 5.46
CA LEU A 72 -10.68 -32.24 5.54
C LEU A 72 -11.31 -30.84 5.54
N PHE A 73 -10.72 -29.89 6.26
CA PHE A 73 -11.29 -28.54 6.37
C PHE A 73 -11.11 -27.73 5.10
N SER A 74 -9.96 -27.84 4.42
CA SER A 74 -9.75 -27.20 3.12
C SER A 74 -10.65 -27.77 2.02
N PHE A 75 -10.95 -29.08 2.07
CA PHE A 75 -11.98 -29.67 1.20
C PHE A 75 -13.36 -29.10 1.49
N LEU A 76 -13.75 -28.99 2.76
CA LEU A 76 -15.05 -28.44 3.17
C LEU A 76 -15.19 -26.95 2.82
N GLU A 77 -14.15 -26.13 3.04
CA GLU A 77 -14.13 -24.70 2.66
C GLU A 77 -14.31 -24.50 1.14
N ALA A 78 -13.68 -25.36 0.33
CA ALA A 78 -13.71 -25.25 -1.13
C ALA A 78 -15.03 -25.74 -1.75
N HIS A 79 -15.73 -26.67 -1.10
CA HIS A 79 -16.90 -27.35 -1.69
C HIS A 79 -18.23 -27.07 -0.97
N PHE A 80 -18.22 -26.51 0.24
CA PHE A 80 -19.43 -26.30 1.04
C PHE A 80 -19.52 -24.85 1.52
N TYR A 81 -20.28 -24.02 0.81
CA TYR A 81 -20.53 -22.61 1.15
C TYR A 81 -21.13 -22.40 2.55
N THR A 82 -21.92 -23.37 3.04
CA THR A 82 -22.48 -23.35 4.39
C THR A 82 -21.41 -23.57 5.46
N TYR A 83 -20.43 -24.43 5.20
CA TYR A 83 -19.26 -24.61 6.06
C TYR A 83 -18.43 -23.33 6.10
N SER A 84 -18.13 -22.73 4.95
CA SER A 84 -17.40 -21.45 4.86
C SER A 84 -18.14 -20.30 5.52
N PHE A 85 -19.48 -20.28 5.47
CA PHE A 85 -20.30 -19.28 6.16
C PHE A 85 -20.28 -19.46 7.69
N LEU A 86 -20.47 -20.69 8.18
CA LEU A 86 -20.41 -21.01 9.61
C LEU A 86 -19.02 -20.79 10.19
N GLU A 87 -17.98 -21.19 9.46
CA GLU A 87 -16.61 -20.90 9.82
C GLU A 87 -16.40 -19.40 9.89
N ASN A 88 -16.85 -18.61 8.90
CA ASN A 88 -16.74 -17.14 8.95
C ASN A 88 -17.47 -16.52 10.14
N LEU A 89 -18.63 -17.03 10.56
CA LEU A 89 -19.33 -16.58 11.77
C LEU A 89 -18.54 -16.89 13.04
N ILE A 90 -17.97 -18.09 13.14
CA ILE A 90 -17.17 -18.53 14.30
C ILE A 90 -15.80 -17.81 14.32
N TYR A 91 -15.17 -17.62 13.15
CA TYR A 91 -13.90 -16.92 12.99
C TYR A 91 -14.04 -15.43 13.29
N LYS A 92 -15.14 -14.77 12.88
CA LYS A 92 -15.44 -13.39 13.27
C LYS A 92 -15.50 -13.25 14.80
N ASN A 93 -16.16 -14.17 15.49
CA ASN A 93 -16.24 -14.17 16.96
C ASN A 93 -14.91 -14.53 17.65
N LYS A 94 -14.07 -15.40 17.06
CA LYS A 94 -12.74 -15.72 17.60
C LYS A 94 -11.68 -14.65 17.32
N LEU A 95 -11.74 -13.98 16.17
CA LEU A 95 -10.85 -12.86 15.83
C LEU A 95 -11.12 -11.62 16.71
N LEU A 96 -12.36 -11.44 17.17
CA LEU A 96 -12.69 -10.45 18.19
C LEU A 96 -11.97 -10.74 19.53
N ASN A 97 -11.63 -12.00 19.81
CA ASN A 97 -11.02 -12.43 21.07
C ASN A 97 -9.50 -12.71 21.01
N LYS A 98 -8.91 -12.92 19.82
CA LYS A 98 -7.45 -12.96 19.67
C LYS A 98 -6.92 -11.54 19.62
N LYS A 99 -6.39 -11.05 20.76
CA LYS A 99 -5.53 -9.86 20.77
C LYS A 99 -4.46 -10.03 19.68
N ARG A 100 -4.54 -9.23 18.62
CA ARG A 100 -3.50 -9.18 17.60
C ARG A 100 -2.19 -8.90 18.33
N GLN A 101 -1.23 -9.83 18.28
CA GLN A 101 0.13 -9.57 18.75
C GLN A 101 0.81 -8.68 17.70
N ILE A 102 0.38 -7.43 17.67
CA ILE A 102 1.12 -6.38 16.98
C ILE A 102 2.40 -6.19 17.82
N PRO A 103 3.59 -6.31 17.22
CA PRO A 103 4.83 -6.11 17.97
C PRO A 103 4.82 -4.75 18.66
N SER A 104 5.37 -4.64 19.87
CA SER A 104 5.35 -3.39 20.64
C SER A 104 6.06 -2.22 19.93
N TRP A 105 6.99 -2.51 19.02
CA TRP A 105 7.68 -1.54 18.18
C TRP A 105 6.84 -1.05 16.98
N PHE A 106 5.73 -1.70 16.67
CA PHE A 106 4.91 -1.38 15.51
C PHE A 106 3.91 -0.27 15.85
N ASN A 107 4.12 0.90 15.24
CA ASN A 107 3.21 2.03 15.38
C ASN A 107 3.13 2.81 14.06
N TYR A 108 1.95 2.79 13.44
CA TYR A 108 1.68 3.54 12.22
C TYR A 108 1.92 5.03 12.37
N GLU A 109 1.85 5.60 13.58
CA GLU A 109 2.12 7.03 13.79
C GLU A 109 3.57 7.41 13.45
N TYR A 110 4.54 6.49 13.58
CA TYR A 110 5.96 6.81 13.41
C TYR A 110 6.32 7.30 12.01
N ILE A 111 5.54 6.97 10.97
CA ILE A 111 5.77 7.51 9.62
C ILE A 111 5.49 9.02 9.53
N TYR A 112 4.73 9.57 10.48
CA TYR A 112 4.44 10.99 10.58
C TYR A 112 5.38 11.74 11.52
N TYR A 113 6.35 11.07 12.16
CA TYR A 113 7.28 11.74 13.07
C TYR A 113 8.33 12.50 12.25
N LYS A 114 8.62 13.75 12.64
CA LYS A 114 9.70 14.56 12.04
C LYS A 114 11.06 13.87 12.13
N ASN A 115 11.30 13.15 13.22
CA ASN A 115 12.47 12.32 13.44
C ASN A 115 11.99 10.87 13.66
N PRO A 116 11.73 10.13 12.57
CA PRO A 116 11.20 8.78 12.70
C PRO A 116 12.30 7.80 13.16
N PRO A 117 11.94 6.70 13.84
CA PRO A 117 12.89 5.67 14.26
C PRO A 117 13.56 5.01 13.04
N GLU A 118 14.70 4.36 13.26
CA GLU A 118 15.53 3.81 12.18
C GLU A 118 14.78 2.80 11.29
N ILE A 119 13.91 1.99 11.89
CA ILE A 119 13.07 1.03 11.16
C ILE A 119 12.16 1.70 10.11
N ILE A 120 11.71 2.93 10.38
CA ILE A 120 10.93 3.69 9.40
C ILE A 120 11.84 4.21 8.28
N LYS A 121 13.04 4.67 8.61
CA LYS A 121 14.00 5.11 7.58
C LYS A 121 14.39 3.97 6.65
N GLU A 122 14.66 2.79 7.22
CA GLU A 122 14.86 1.55 6.47
C GLU A 122 13.66 1.26 5.57
N SER A 123 12.44 1.38 6.09
CA SER A 123 11.22 1.16 5.32
C SER A 123 11.07 2.13 4.13
N ILE A 124 11.49 3.38 4.29
CA ILE A 124 11.52 4.40 3.24
C ILE A 124 12.58 4.02 2.18
N GLU A 125 13.76 3.56 2.60
CA GLU A 125 14.82 3.12 1.68
C GLU A 125 14.40 1.89 0.87
N VAL A 126 13.86 0.86 1.53
CA VAL A 126 13.34 -0.36 0.89
C VAL A 126 12.26 0.02 -0.13
N THR A 127 11.34 0.91 0.24
CA THR A 127 10.30 1.42 -0.66
C THR A 127 10.92 2.10 -1.88
N GLY A 128 11.92 2.97 -1.70
CA GLY A 128 12.63 3.62 -2.80
C GLY A 128 13.26 2.64 -3.77
N ARG A 129 13.92 1.59 -3.26
CA ARG A 129 14.53 0.55 -4.09
C ARG A 129 13.49 -0.28 -4.84
N ILE A 130 12.34 -0.58 -4.23
CA ILE A 130 11.23 -1.25 -4.93
C ILE A 130 10.71 -0.38 -6.08
N LEU A 131 10.46 0.91 -5.83
CA LEU A 131 9.96 1.84 -6.85
C LEU A 131 10.96 2.01 -7.99
N ARG A 132 12.26 2.06 -7.70
CA ARG A 132 13.34 2.05 -8.69
C ARG A 132 13.29 0.80 -9.57
N GLU A 133 13.18 -0.38 -8.97
CA GLU A 133 13.12 -1.65 -9.72
C GLU A 133 11.89 -1.71 -10.64
N ILE A 134 10.72 -1.25 -10.17
CA ILE A 134 9.53 -1.12 -11.01
C ILE A 134 9.79 -0.18 -12.18
N ASN A 135 10.32 1.02 -11.91
CA ASN A 135 10.61 2.01 -12.94
C ASN A 135 11.59 1.48 -13.99
N MET A 136 12.68 0.85 -13.56
CA MET A 136 13.67 0.24 -14.45
C MET A 136 13.06 -0.88 -15.31
N SER A 137 12.16 -1.70 -14.76
CA SER A 137 11.44 -2.72 -15.54
C SER A 137 10.49 -2.10 -16.57
N ALA A 138 9.78 -1.03 -16.20
CA ALA A 138 8.88 -0.31 -17.09
C ALA A 138 9.65 0.35 -18.25
N LEU A 139 10.75 1.05 -17.95
CA LEU A 139 11.63 1.67 -18.95
C LEU A 139 12.18 0.66 -19.96
N LYS A 140 12.66 -0.51 -19.50
CA LYS A 140 13.13 -1.59 -20.37
C LYS A 140 12.07 -2.11 -21.35
N LYS A 141 10.79 -1.96 -21.01
CA LYS A 141 9.64 -2.38 -21.83
C LYS A 141 9.00 -1.21 -22.58
N ASN A 142 9.58 -0.01 -22.52
CA ASN A 142 9.00 1.21 -23.06
C ASN A 142 7.59 1.53 -22.51
N VAL A 143 7.35 1.19 -21.25
CA VAL A 143 6.08 1.39 -20.54
C VAL A 143 6.20 2.60 -19.62
N LYS A 144 5.16 3.45 -19.57
CA LYS A 144 5.13 4.59 -18.66
C LYS A 144 4.81 4.13 -17.25
N PHE A 145 5.64 4.47 -16.28
CA PHE A 145 5.38 4.21 -14.87
C PHE A 145 4.99 5.48 -14.12
N ILE A 146 3.91 5.40 -13.33
CA ILE A 146 3.34 6.51 -12.57
C ILE A 146 3.05 6.04 -11.15
N VAL A 147 3.45 6.83 -10.17
CA VAL A 147 3.08 6.64 -8.76
C VAL A 147 2.01 7.66 -8.38
N VAL A 148 0.90 7.17 -7.85
CA VAL A 148 -0.20 7.99 -7.33
C VAL A 148 -0.25 7.81 -5.82
N TYR A 149 0.01 8.88 -5.06
CA TYR A 149 -0.11 8.86 -3.61
C TYR A 149 -1.57 9.10 -3.18
N LEU A 150 -2.14 8.14 -2.48
CA LEU A 150 -3.48 8.19 -1.89
C LEU A 150 -3.36 8.66 -0.42
N PRO A 151 -3.97 9.80 -0.04
CA PRO A 151 -3.91 10.24 1.34
C PRO A 151 -4.71 9.35 2.27
N SER A 152 -4.22 9.14 3.48
CA SER A 152 -4.99 8.51 4.55
C SER A 152 -5.85 9.54 5.28
N LYS A 153 -6.89 9.08 5.98
CA LYS A 153 -7.80 9.94 6.74
C LYS A 153 -7.07 10.77 7.80
N GLU A 154 -6.07 10.16 8.45
CA GLU A 154 -5.26 10.77 9.51
C GLU A 154 -4.55 12.02 9.01
N GLN A 155 -4.21 12.08 7.72
CA GLN A 155 -3.47 13.20 7.16
C GLN A 155 -4.22 14.54 7.16
N PHE A 156 -5.54 14.51 7.35
CA PHE A 156 -6.40 15.68 7.43
C PHE A 156 -6.70 16.09 8.88
N SER A 157 -6.13 15.39 9.86
CA SER A 157 -6.30 15.69 11.27
C SER A 157 -5.29 16.74 11.74
N ILE A 158 -5.64 17.46 12.81
CA ILE A 158 -4.71 18.36 13.50
C ILE A 158 -4.00 17.55 14.59
N SER A 159 -2.67 17.52 14.55
CA SER A 159 -1.90 16.88 15.62
C SER A 159 -1.80 17.80 16.83
N SER A 160 -2.03 17.26 18.03
CA SER A 160 -1.66 17.91 19.29
C SER A 160 -0.18 17.76 19.64
N LYS A 161 0.51 16.78 19.04
CA LYS A 161 1.94 16.50 19.26
C LYS A 161 2.81 17.29 18.28
N LYS A 162 3.74 18.11 18.79
CA LYS A 162 4.66 18.95 17.98
C LYS A 162 5.59 18.16 17.06
N GLU A 163 5.85 16.90 17.40
CA GLU A 163 6.75 16.00 16.66
C GLU A 163 6.09 15.37 15.41
N ILE A 164 4.75 15.36 15.36
CA ILE A 164 4.00 14.78 14.26
C ILE A 164 3.76 15.82 13.17
N ASN A 165 4.06 15.43 11.94
CA ASN A 165 3.68 16.15 10.74
C ASN A 165 3.02 15.17 9.75
N TYR A 166 1.70 15.27 9.67
CA TYR A 166 0.86 14.44 8.80
C TYR A 166 1.14 14.59 7.29
N SER A 167 1.88 15.62 6.88
CA SER A 167 2.30 15.76 5.49
C SER A 167 3.49 14.86 5.12
N LEU A 168 4.27 14.36 6.07
CA LEU A 168 5.56 13.71 5.76
C LEU A 168 5.47 12.51 4.80
N PRO A 169 4.50 11.58 4.89
CA PRO A 169 4.57 10.37 4.06
C PRO A 169 4.45 10.65 2.55
N HIS A 170 3.64 11.65 2.15
CA HIS A 170 3.56 12.01 0.74
C HIS A 170 4.82 12.74 0.26
N LEU A 171 5.50 13.48 1.15
CA LEU A 171 6.77 14.14 0.83
C LEU A 171 7.89 13.12 0.64
N TYR A 172 7.94 12.06 1.46
CA TYR A 172 8.90 10.96 1.27
C TYR A 172 8.74 10.31 -0.11
N ILE A 173 7.52 9.98 -0.52
CA ILE A 173 7.28 9.39 -1.84
C ILE A 173 7.57 10.39 -2.97
N GLN A 174 7.22 11.66 -2.79
CA GLN A 174 7.55 12.69 -3.75
C GLN A 174 9.05 12.80 -3.98
N GLU A 175 9.85 12.79 -2.90
CA GLU A 175 11.31 12.85 -2.96
C GLU A 175 11.89 11.60 -3.64
N ILE A 176 11.41 10.41 -3.28
CA ILE A 176 11.81 9.15 -3.93
C ILE A 176 11.51 9.21 -5.43
N CYS A 177 10.29 9.60 -5.81
CA CYS A 177 9.91 9.68 -7.21
C CYS A 177 10.74 10.71 -7.97
N HIS A 178 11.05 11.84 -7.33
CA HIS A 178 11.93 12.85 -7.93
C HIS A 178 13.34 12.30 -8.18
N LYS A 179 13.95 11.63 -7.19
CA LYS A 179 15.29 11.03 -7.31
C LYS A 179 15.36 9.96 -8.41
N GLU A 180 14.31 9.15 -8.54
CA GLU A 180 14.25 8.05 -9.49
C GLU A 180 13.65 8.46 -10.85
N ASN A 181 13.38 9.75 -11.07
CA ASN A 181 12.74 10.30 -12.27
C ASN A 181 11.41 9.58 -12.63
N ILE A 182 10.59 9.32 -11.61
CA ILE A 182 9.28 8.68 -11.72
C ILE A 182 8.20 9.77 -11.76
N LYS A 183 7.25 9.64 -12.69
CA LYS A 183 6.08 10.53 -12.72
C LYS A 183 5.23 10.34 -11.47
N PHE A 184 4.94 11.43 -10.78
CA PHE A 184 4.28 11.41 -9.48
C PHE A 184 3.04 12.30 -9.44
N LEU A 185 1.94 11.76 -8.88
CA LEU A 185 0.72 12.50 -8.58
C LEU A 185 0.37 12.32 -7.10
N SER A 186 0.37 13.40 -6.33
CA SER A 186 -0.16 13.38 -4.96
C SER A 186 -1.61 13.82 -4.94
N LEU A 187 -2.51 12.95 -4.47
CA LEU A 187 -3.89 13.34 -4.23
C LEU A 187 -4.05 14.14 -2.94
N TYR A 188 -3.08 14.12 -2.03
CA TYR A 188 -3.16 14.82 -0.74
C TYR A 188 -3.43 16.34 -0.85
N PRO A 189 -2.61 17.15 -1.54
CA PRO A 189 -2.86 18.59 -1.65
C PRO A 189 -4.17 18.89 -2.40
N LEU A 190 -4.55 18.04 -3.35
CA LEU A 190 -5.76 18.19 -4.15
C LEU A 190 -7.01 17.91 -3.31
N PHE A 191 -7.02 16.83 -2.53
CA PHE A 191 -8.09 16.55 -1.57
C PHE A 191 -8.18 17.63 -0.49
N LYS A 192 -7.05 18.12 0.03
CA LYS A 192 -7.03 19.20 1.02
C LYS A 192 -7.68 20.47 0.46
N LYS A 193 -7.42 20.80 -0.81
CA LYS A 193 -8.07 21.91 -1.53
C LYS A 193 -9.57 21.65 -1.72
N THR A 194 -9.97 20.46 -2.16
CA THR A 194 -11.38 20.10 -2.41
C THR A 194 -12.22 20.04 -1.13
N LEU A 195 -11.62 19.61 -0.01
CA LEU A 195 -12.26 19.63 1.30
C LEU A 195 -12.63 21.05 1.71
N GLY A 196 -11.75 22.04 1.52
CA GLY A 196 -12.08 23.45 1.74
C GLY A 196 -12.68 23.75 3.12
N GLY A 197 -12.25 23.04 4.17
CA GLY A 197 -12.78 23.17 5.54
C GLY A 197 -13.99 22.28 5.87
N LYS A 198 -14.50 21.49 4.92
CA LYS A 198 -15.56 20.50 5.17
C LYS A 198 -15.06 19.33 6.03
N LYS A 199 -16.03 18.58 6.57
CA LYS A 199 -15.81 17.38 7.36
C LYS A 199 -15.17 16.27 6.53
N ILE A 200 -14.16 15.60 7.09
CA ILE A 200 -13.41 14.53 6.40
C ILE A 200 -14.28 13.34 6.01
N GLU A 201 -15.39 13.12 6.75
CA GLU A 201 -16.41 12.10 6.47
C GLU A 201 -17.09 12.27 5.10
N GLU A 202 -16.94 13.45 4.48
CA GLU A 202 -17.40 13.66 3.10
C GLU A 202 -16.67 12.76 2.10
N PHE A 203 -15.40 12.38 2.37
CA PHE A 203 -14.60 11.52 1.49
C PHE A 203 -14.23 10.18 2.10
N TYR A 204 -14.35 10.01 3.42
CA TYR A 204 -13.92 8.79 4.12
C TYR A 204 -15.05 8.16 4.93
N PHE A 205 -15.04 6.83 5.00
CA PHE A 205 -15.76 6.08 6.02
C PHE A 205 -15.06 6.19 7.38
N LYS A 206 -15.73 5.70 8.44
CA LYS A 206 -15.15 5.70 9.79
C LYS A 206 -13.91 4.80 9.90
N ASP A 207 -13.81 3.77 9.07
CA ASP A 207 -12.73 2.78 9.07
C ASP A 207 -11.46 3.22 8.31
N GLY A 208 -11.45 4.46 7.79
CA GLY A 208 -10.30 5.04 7.09
C GLY A 208 -10.28 4.83 5.57
N HIS A 209 -11.22 4.05 5.01
CA HIS A 209 -11.34 3.90 3.55
C HIS A 209 -12.05 5.09 2.92
N PHE A 210 -11.79 5.34 1.63
CA PHE A 210 -12.61 6.25 0.85
C PHE A 210 -14.07 5.77 0.80
N ASN A 211 -15.01 6.72 0.87
CA ASN A 211 -16.40 6.48 0.53
C ASN A 211 -16.62 6.65 -0.98
N LYS A 212 -17.87 6.49 -1.46
CA LYS A 212 -18.22 6.66 -2.89
C LYS A 212 -17.72 7.99 -3.47
N LYS A 213 -17.84 9.08 -2.71
CA LYS A 213 -17.41 10.42 -3.14
C LYS A 213 -15.88 10.56 -3.12
N GLY A 214 -15.20 9.95 -2.15
CA GLY A 214 -13.74 9.83 -2.10
C GLY A 214 -13.18 9.14 -3.34
N TYR A 215 -13.69 7.94 -3.64
CA TYR A 215 -13.29 7.19 -4.83
C TYR A 215 -13.58 7.94 -6.14
N LEU A 216 -14.76 8.55 -6.28
CA LEU A 216 -15.10 9.34 -7.46
C LEU A 216 -14.15 10.54 -7.64
N THR A 217 -13.79 11.21 -6.54
CA THR A 217 -12.89 12.36 -6.57
C THR A 217 -11.48 11.94 -6.94
N ALA A 218 -10.96 10.86 -6.34
CA ALA A 218 -9.67 10.29 -6.70
C ALA A 218 -9.62 9.89 -8.18
N GLY A 219 -10.63 9.16 -8.67
CA GLY A 219 -10.71 8.73 -10.06
C GLY A 219 -10.73 9.90 -11.05
N LYS A 220 -11.50 10.95 -10.77
CA LYS A 220 -11.53 12.17 -11.61
C LYS A 220 -10.15 12.84 -11.67
N ILE A 221 -9.49 13.01 -10.54
CA ILE A 221 -8.17 13.64 -10.47
C ILE A 221 -7.13 12.83 -11.25
N ILE A 222 -7.11 11.51 -11.06
CA ILE A 222 -6.19 10.61 -11.77
C ILE A 222 -6.47 10.66 -13.28
N ALA A 223 -7.74 10.59 -13.70
CA ALA A 223 -8.10 10.64 -15.11
C ALA A 223 -7.65 11.95 -15.79
N GLU A 224 -7.87 13.10 -15.13
CA GLU A 224 -7.42 14.39 -15.66
C GLU A 224 -5.89 14.50 -15.72
N PHE A 225 -5.19 13.98 -14.71
CA PHE A 225 -3.73 13.89 -14.74
C PHE A 225 -3.23 13.05 -15.93
N LEU A 226 -3.83 11.87 -16.17
CA LEU A 226 -3.45 11.01 -17.29
C LEU A 226 -3.74 11.69 -18.65
N LYS A 227 -4.89 12.33 -18.81
CA LYS A 227 -5.22 13.07 -20.04
C LYS A 227 -4.17 14.12 -20.37
N LYS A 228 -3.74 14.88 -19.37
CA LYS A 228 -2.75 15.96 -19.55
C LYS A 228 -1.33 15.43 -19.75
N GLU A 229 -0.87 14.55 -18.86
CA GLU A 229 0.55 14.20 -18.75
C GLU A 229 0.94 12.94 -19.54
N VAL A 230 -0.04 12.18 -20.01
CA VAL A 230 0.18 10.91 -20.70
C VAL A 230 -0.38 10.91 -22.12
N PHE A 231 -1.55 11.50 -22.33
CA PHE A 231 -2.28 11.48 -23.60
C PHE A 231 -2.27 12.81 -24.38
N ASN A 232 -1.56 13.83 -23.90
CA ASN A 232 -1.40 15.18 -24.46
C ASN A 232 -1.99 15.39 -25.88
N LYS A 233 -3.11 16.14 -25.95
CA LYS A 233 -3.76 16.72 -27.15
C LYS A 233 -3.58 15.92 -28.46
N ARG A 234 -4.26 14.78 -28.60
CA ARG A 234 -4.91 14.47 -29.88
C ARG A 234 -6.28 15.15 -29.88
N ILE A 235 -6.29 16.47 -30.02
CA ILE A 235 -7.44 17.12 -30.62
C ILE A 235 -7.29 16.78 -32.10
N PHE A 236 -8.07 15.79 -32.55
CA PHE A 236 -8.38 15.68 -33.97
C PHE A 236 -9.26 16.85 -34.38
#